data_AF-A0A6M3ZUU5-F1
#
_entry.id   AF-A0A6M3ZUU5-F1
#
_cell.length_a   1.000
_cell.length_b   1.000
_cell.length_c   1.000
_cell.angle_alpha   90.00
_cell.angle_beta   90.00
_cell.angle_gamma   90.00
#
_symmetry.space_group_name_H-M   'P 1'
#
loop_
_entity.id
_entity.type
_entity.pdbx_description
1 polymer ?
#
loop_
_entity_poly.entity_id
_entity_poly.type
_entity_poly.pdbx_seq_one_letter_code
_entity_poly.pdbx_strand_id
1 'polypeptide(L)'
;MELSLDLRKKIQLVLGREILSGESGNVESFSAFSASDVAEIRTLEQRSGVLAIAYIRYRLQGNVELDRAVSYYGSVIQQGVPVEAWLKD
;
A
#
# COMPACT_ATOMS: atom_id res chain seq x y z
N MET A 1 -9.60 -6.88 1.84
CA MET A 1 -8.69 -7.82 2.52
C MET A 1 -8.48 -7.26 3.90
N GLU A 2 -8.97 -7.96 4.91
CA GLU A 2 -8.62 -7.63 6.28
C GLU A 2 -7.16 -8.00 6.53
N LEU A 3 -6.40 -7.09 7.12
CA LEU A 3 -5.08 -7.42 7.64
C LEU A 3 -5.24 -8.40 8.81
N SER A 4 -4.44 -9.46 8.83
CA SER A 4 -4.29 -10.26 10.04
C SER A 4 -3.81 -9.38 11.19
N LEU A 5 -4.16 -9.77 12.43
CA LEU A 5 -3.76 -9.03 13.62
C LEU A 5 -2.23 -8.81 13.68
N ASP A 6 -1.45 -9.82 13.28
CA ASP A 6 0.01 -9.75 13.23
C ASP A 6 0.51 -8.74 12.19
N LEU A 7 -0.01 -8.79 10.95
CA LEU A 7 0.36 -7.83 9.91
C LEU A 7 -0.01 -6.40 10.32
N ARG A 8 -1.21 -6.21 10.88
CA ARG A 8 -1.64 -4.90 11.36
C ARG A 8 -0.68 -4.35 12.42
N LYS A 9 -0.32 -5.15 13.42
CA LYS A 9 0.64 -4.74 14.47
C LYS A 9 2.01 -4.39 13.90
N LYS A 10 2.51 -5.17 12.95
CA LYS A 10 3.81 -4.91 12.30
C LYS A 10 3.79 -3.59 11.51
N ILE A 11 2.72 -3.34 10.75
CA ILE A 11 2.58 -2.09 10.00
C ILE A 11 2.48 -0.90 10.97
N GLN A 12 1.64 -0.99 12.01
CA GLN A 12 1.52 0.05 13.04
C GLN A 12 2.86 0.37 13.71
N LEU A 13 3.65 -0.65 14.04
CA LEU A 13 4.98 -0.49 14.62
C LEU A 13 5.92 0.27 13.68
N VAL A 14 5.91 -0.04 12.38
CA VAL A 14 6.77 0.62 11.40
C VAL A 14 6.34 2.07 11.14
N LEU A 15 5.03 2.33 11.07
CA LEU A 15 4.50 3.67 10.84
C LEU A 15 4.52 4.55 12.11
N GLY A 16 4.65 3.96 13.29
CA GLY A 16 4.61 4.69 14.56
C GLY A 16 3.23 5.28 14.88
N ARG A 17 2.17 4.75 14.27
CA ARG A 17 0.77 5.16 14.50
C ARG A 17 -0.19 3.96 14.46
N GLU A 18 -1.39 4.16 14.98
CA GLU A 18 -2.47 3.19 14.83
C GLU A 18 -3.05 3.22 13.41
N ILE A 19 -3.48 2.06 12.92
CA ILE A 19 -4.26 1.91 11.69
C ILE A 19 -5.68 1.56 12.08
N LEU A 20 -6.61 2.44 11.72
CA LEU A 20 -8.02 2.31 12.06
C LEU A 20 -8.72 1.43 11.03
N SER A 21 -9.69 0.61 11.45
CA SER A 21 -10.45 -0.26 10.53
C SER A 21 -11.10 0.49 9.37
N GLY A 22 -11.46 1.77 9.56
CA GLY A 22 -12.03 2.64 8.53
C GLY A 22 -11.06 3.08 7.43
N GLU A 23 -9.75 2.82 7.59
CA GLU A 23 -8.75 3.04 6.53
C GLU A 23 -8.75 1.89 5.49
N SER A 24 -9.41 0.77 5.79
CA SER A 24 -9.52 -0.36 4.86
C SER A 24 -10.43 0.00 3.69
N GLY A 25 -9.88 0.05 2.48
CA GLY A 25 -10.68 0.36 1.29
C GLY A 25 -11.12 1.81 1.17
N ASN A 26 -10.49 2.72 1.92
CA ASN A 26 -10.77 4.15 1.82
C ASN A 26 -10.13 4.81 0.58
N VAL A 27 -9.32 4.08 -0.18
CA VAL A 27 -8.73 4.53 -1.44
C VAL A 27 -9.42 3.77 -2.59
N GLU A 28 -9.97 4.51 -3.54
CA GLU A 28 -10.76 3.93 -4.65
C GLU A 28 -9.89 3.24 -5.71
N SER A 29 -8.67 3.73 -5.94
CA SER A 29 -7.77 3.25 -7.00
C SER A 29 -6.32 3.62 -6.72
N PHE A 30 -5.38 3.02 -7.45
CA PHE A 30 -3.95 3.32 -7.31
C PHE A 30 -3.61 4.81 -7.54
N SER A 31 -4.29 5.47 -8.48
CA SER A 31 -4.11 6.91 -8.74
C SER A 31 -4.70 7.80 -7.64
N ALA A 32 -5.54 7.26 -6.76
CA ALA A 32 -6.15 8.00 -5.66
C ALA A 32 -5.31 7.95 -4.36
N PHE A 33 -4.13 7.31 -4.38
CA PHE A 33 -3.22 7.37 -3.24
C PHE A 33 -2.78 8.81 -2.99
N SER A 34 -3.01 9.29 -1.77
CA SER A 34 -2.54 10.60 -1.34
C SER A 34 -1.02 10.60 -1.15
N ALA A 35 -0.42 11.79 -1.08
CA ALA A 35 1.00 11.93 -0.76
C ALA A 35 1.37 11.28 0.58
N SER A 36 0.46 11.32 1.57
CA SER A 36 0.64 10.64 2.86
C SER A 36 0.68 9.13 2.69
N ASP A 37 -0.21 8.57 1.87
CA ASP A 37 -0.25 7.13 1.63
C ASP A 37 1.03 6.65 0.95
N VAL A 38 1.50 7.38 -0.06
CA VAL A 38 2.77 7.08 -0.73
C VAL A 38 3.95 7.18 0.24
N ALA A 39 3.97 8.17 1.13
CA ALA A 39 5.02 8.29 2.14
C ALA A 39 5.03 7.11 3.14
N GLU A 40 3.85 6.67 3.57
CA GLU A 40 3.71 5.49 4.44
C GLU A 40 4.11 4.20 3.73
N ILE A 41 3.69 4.02 2.47
CA ILE A 41 4.09 2.89 1.63
C ILE A 41 5.62 2.85 1.49
N ARG A 42 6.28 4.00 1.28
CA ARG A 42 7.75 4.10 1.24
C ARG A 42 8.40 3.80 2.58
N THR A 43 7.79 4.24 3.68
CA THR A 43 8.30 3.94 5.04
C THR A 43 8.25 2.44 5.32
N LEU A 44 7.18 1.77 4.89
CA LEU A 44 7.04 0.33 4.98
C LEU A 44 8.03 -0.38 4.04
N GLU A 45 8.20 0.11 2.82
CA GLU A 45 9.12 -0.44 1.82
C GLU A 45 10.57 -0.52 2.34
N GLN A 46 11.05 0.53 3.01
CA GLN A 46 12.37 0.57 3.64
C GLN A 46 12.58 -0.51 4.71
N ARG A 47 11.51 -1.04 5.30
CA ARG A 47 11.57 -2.11 6.31
C ARG A 47 11.25 -3.48 5.73
N SER A 48 10.25 -3.56 4.86
CA SER A 48 9.76 -4.78 4.25
C SER A 48 8.81 -4.47 3.10
N GLY A 49 9.19 -4.90 1.89
CA GLY A 49 8.30 -4.84 0.72
C GLY A 49 6.98 -5.60 0.92
N VAL A 50 7.00 -6.69 1.70
CA VAL A 50 5.78 -7.46 2.04
C VAL A 50 4.80 -6.61 2.84
N LEU A 51 5.28 -5.82 3.80
CA LEU A 51 4.43 -4.91 4.57
C LEU A 51 3.88 -3.78 3.70
N ALA A 52 4.68 -3.23 2.79
CA ALA A 52 4.23 -2.22 1.83
C ALA A 52 3.12 -2.76 0.93
N ILE A 53 3.30 -3.96 0.35
CA ILE A 53 2.30 -4.61 -0.51
C ILE A 53 1.02 -4.93 0.27
N ALA A 54 1.15 -5.44 1.50
CA ALA A 54 -0.01 -5.71 2.36
C ALA A 54 -0.79 -4.43 2.67
N TYR A 55 -0.09 -3.31 2.91
CA TYR A 55 -0.69 -2.01 3.16
C TYR A 55 -1.38 -1.42 1.92
N ILE A 56 -0.76 -1.51 0.74
CA ILE A 56 -1.38 -1.12 -0.54
C ILE A 56 -2.71 -1.85 -0.72
N ARG A 57 -2.71 -3.17 -0.57
CA ARG A 57 -3.93 -3.98 -0.71
C ARG A 57 -4.96 -3.63 0.35
N TYR A 58 -4.54 -3.36 1.59
CA TYR A 58 -5.44 -2.95 2.67
C TYR A 58 -6.17 -1.64 2.34
N ARG A 59 -5.44 -0.61 1.91
CA ARG A 59 -6.01 0.71 1.55
C ARG A 59 -6.97 0.64 0.36
N LEU A 60 -6.75 -0.30 -0.57
CA LEU A 60 -7.61 -0.57 -1.74
C LEU A 60 -8.67 -1.67 -1.48
N GLN A 61 -9.00 -1.94 -0.21
CA GLN A 61 -10.02 -2.90 0.22
C GLN A 61 -9.73 -4.35 -0.16
N GLY A 62 -8.52 -4.67 -0.61
CA GLY A 62 -8.09 -5.99 -1.08
C GLY A 62 -8.88 -6.56 -2.24
N ASN A 63 -9.67 -5.73 -2.95
CA ASN A 63 -10.28 -6.07 -4.24
C ASN A 63 -9.25 -6.05 -5.39
N VAL A 64 -8.00 -5.76 -5.07
CA VAL A 64 -6.91 -5.79 -6.03
C VAL A 64 -6.12 -7.09 -5.90
N GLU A 65 -5.92 -7.73 -7.05
CA GLU A 65 -5.08 -8.91 -7.18
C GLU A 65 -3.67 -8.63 -6.68
N LEU A 66 -3.06 -9.64 -6.06
CA LEU A 66 -1.72 -9.53 -5.49
C LEU A 66 -0.72 -9.05 -6.55
N ASP A 67 -0.77 -9.62 -7.75
CA ASP A 67 0.12 -9.31 -8.85
C ASP A 67 0.07 -7.83 -9.23
N ARG A 68 -1.13 -7.23 -9.19
CA ARG A 68 -1.28 -5.80 -9.50
C ARG A 68 -0.75 -4.90 -8.40
N ALA A 69 -0.91 -5.29 -7.13
CA ALA A 69 -0.28 -4.57 -6.02
C ALA A 69 1.26 -4.69 -6.04
N VAL A 70 1.79 -5.86 -6.43
CA VAL A 70 3.23 -6.08 -6.62
C VAL A 70 3.76 -5.26 -7.79
N SER A 71 3.04 -5.20 -8.91
CA SER A 71 3.42 -4.40 -10.08
C SER A 71 3.44 -2.91 -9.78
N TYR A 72 2.42 -2.40 -9.08
CA TYR A 72 2.40 -1.01 -8.59
C TYR A 72 3.57 -0.72 -7.65
N TYR A 73 3.83 -1.62 -6.70
CA TYR A 73 4.95 -1.50 -5.78
C TYR A 73 6.30 -1.43 -6.53
N GLY A 74 6.56 -2.34 -7.46
CA GLY A 74 7.81 -2.34 -8.23
C GLY A 74 7.97 -1.10 -9.12
N SER A 75 6.93 -0.75 -9.90
CA SER A 75 7.02 0.31 -10.90
C SER A 75 6.91 1.70 -10.29
N VAL A 76 5.86 1.93 -9.48
CA VAL A 76 5.55 3.28 -8.99
C VAL A 76 6.36 3.60 -7.73
N ILE A 77 6.46 2.66 -6.78
CA ILE A 77 7.14 2.93 -5.51
C ILE A 77 8.65 2.81 -5.65
N GLN A 78 9.16 1.71 -6.21
CA GLN A 78 10.61 1.48 -6.28
C GLN A 78 11.28 2.19 -7.46
N GLN A 79 10.70 2.11 -8.66
CA GLN A 79 11.30 2.73 -9.86
C GLN A 79 10.88 4.19 -10.06
N GLY A 80 9.86 4.67 -9.36
CA GLY A 80 9.38 6.06 -9.46
C GLY A 80 8.61 6.35 -10.75
N VAL A 81 8.07 5.32 -11.42
CA VAL A 81 7.22 5.51 -12.60
C VAL A 81 5.95 6.26 -12.18
N PRO A 82 5.52 7.32 -12.89
CA PRO A 82 4.25 7.98 -12.61
C PRO A 82 3.08 6.99 -12.70
N VAL A 83 2.13 7.08 -11.76
CA VAL A 83 1.01 6.13 -11.70
C VAL A 83 0.16 6.14 -12.97
N GLU A 84 0.03 7.29 -13.63
CA GLU A 84 -0.69 7.45 -14.90
C GLU A 84 0.03 6.80 -16.08
N ALA A 85 1.36 6.69 -16.01
CA ALA A 85 2.15 5.97 -17.00
C ALA A 85 2.02 4.46 -16.77
N TRP A 86 2.13 4.00 -15.53
CA TRP A 86 1.96 2.60 -15.15
C TRP A 86 0.56 2.05 -15.46
N LEU A 87 -0.50 2.87 -15.33
CA LEU A 87 -1.88 2.43 -15.65
C LEU A 87 -2.13 2.17 -17.15
N LYS A 88 -1.22 2.61 -18.03
CA LYS A 88 -1.32 2.43 -19.49
C LYS A 88 -0.57 1.20 -20.01
N ASP A 89 0.26 0.60 -19.17
CA ASP A 89 0.90 -0.70 -19.38
C ASP A 89 -0.04 -1.85 -18.98
#